data_AF-A0AAU5LJ68-F1
#
_entry.id   AF-A0AAU5LJ68-F1
#
_cell.length_a   1.000
_cell.length_b   1.000
_cell.length_c   1.000
_cell.angle_alpha   90.00
_cell.angle_beta   90.00
_cell.angle_gamma   90.00
#
_symmetry.space_group_name_H-M   'P 1'
#
loop_
_entity.id
_entity.type
_entity.pdbx_description
1 polymer ?
#
loop_
_entity_poly.entity_id
_entity_poly.type
_entity_poly.pdbx_seq_one_letter_code
_entity_poly.pdbx_strand_id
1 'polypeptide(L)'
;MTPDVWEAEFNRDGQVVLPLRPRSQILPLASIVLLAGMQAFLLIIEVTDFSTWTWTWHWNFWVISCLFLLLVWAPLFALVPLRKMIRRLPAVTISRHGVQKGRRSVSWSQVRRIDHRLGGPVRLRTDRWPLRIDAEHTADPHALAWWLQTVLERARVR
;
A
#
# COMPACT_ATOMS: atom_id res chain seq x y z
N MET A 1 13.98 1.44 5.12
CA MET A 1 15.21 0.65 5.31
C MET A 1 16.13 0.96 4.14
N THR A 2 17.42 1.15 4.43
CA THR A 2 18.48 1.39 3.45
C THR A 2 19.26 0.09 3.19
N PRO A 3 20.04 0.00 2.09
CA PRO A 3 20.85 -1.18 1.76
C PRO A 3 21.74 -1.67 2.89
N ASP A 4 22.36 -0.76 3.64
CA ASP A 4 23.28 -1.12 4.74
C ASP A 4 22.56 -1.86 5.88
N VAL A 5 21.30 -1.49 6.14
CA VAL A 5 20.48 -2.16 7.17
C VAL A 5 20.10 -3.56 6.70
N TRP A 6 19.73 -3.72 5.42
CA TRP A 6 19.43 -5.04 4.86
C TRP A 6 20.65 -5.95 4.88
N GLU A 7 21.82 -5.42 4.54
CA GLU A 7 23.07 -6.16 4.54
C GLU A 7 23.46 -6.60 5.97
N ALA A 8 23.34 -5.71 6.95
CA ALA A 8 23.62 -6.03 8.34
C ALA A 8 22.66 -7.11 8.90
N GLU A 9 21.36 -7.00 8.59
CA GLU A 9 20.32 -7.95 9.01
C GLU A 9 20.51 -9.31 8.30
N PHE A 10 20.82 -9.32 7.01
CA PHE A 10 21.13 -10.53 6.25
C PHE A 10 22.37 -11.27 6.78
N ASN A 11 23.41 -10.52 7.17
CA ASN A 11 24.63 -11.10 7.71
C ASN A 11 24.42 -11.65 9.13
N ARG A 12 23.63 -10.96 9.97
CA ARG A 12 23.31 -11.38 11.33
C ARG A 12 22.35 -12.56 11.38
N ASP A 13 21.19 -12.44 10.73
CA ASP A 13 20.05 -13.36 10.90
C ASP A 13 19.90 -14.34 9.71
N GLY A 14 20.68 -14.15 8.64
CA GLY A 14 20.58 -14.96 7.42
C GLY A 14 19.33 -14.69 6.58
N GLN A 15 18.52 -13.69 6.97
CA GLN A 15 17.31 -13.30 6.28
C GLN A 15 16.99 -11.82 6.50
N VAL A 16 16.28 -11.22 5.53
CA VAL A 16 15.74 -9.87 5.58
C VAL A 16 14.26 -9.95 5.30
N VAL A 17 13.44 -9.39 6.18
CA VAL A 17 11.99 -9.33 5.99
C VAL A 17 11.61 -7.93 5.53
N LEU A 18 11.10 -7.80 4.31
CA LEU A 18 10.60 -6.54 3.78
C LEU A 18 9.12 -6.35 4.17
N PRO A 19 8.81 -5.42 5.09
CA PRO A 19 7.43 -5.15 5.46
C PRO A 19 6.68 -4.45 4.33
N LEU A 20 5.35 -4.58 4.30
CA LEU A 20 4.52 -3.73 3.45
C LEU A 20 4.54 -2.29 3.96
N ARG A 21 4.94 -1.36 3.10
CA ARG A 21 4.81 0.06 3.35
C ARG A 21 3.45 0.53 2.83
N PRO A 22 2.56 1.07 3.68
CA PRO A 22 1.33 1.69 3.20
C PRO A 22 1.70 2.91 2.37
N ARG A 23 1.35 2.91 1.08
CA ARG A 23 1.53 4.06 0.19
C ARG A 23 0.62 5.18 0.69
N SER A 24 1.20 6.34 1.00
CA SER A 24 0.57 7.54 1.58
C SER A 24 -0.56 8.17 0.72
N GLN A 25 -0.85 7.64 -0.47
CA GLN A 25 -1.73 8.27 -1.46
C GLN A 25 -3.24 8.12 -1.18
N ILE A 26 -3.64 7.36 -0.16
CA ILE A 26 -5.06 7.22 0.21
C ILE A 26 -5.53 8.37 1.12
N LEU A 27 -4.63 8.95 1.91
CA LEU A 27 -4.90 10.14 2.74
C LEU A 27 -5.39 11.35 1.92
N PRO A 28 -4.74 11.77 0.82
CA PRO A 28 -5.22 12.92 0.05
C PRO A 28 -6.58 12.66 -0.61
N LEU A 29 -6.86 11.43 -1.06
CA LEU A 29 -8.16 11.10 -1.66
C LEU A 29 -9.31 11.15 -0.63
N ALA A 30 -9.09 10.63 0.57
CA ALA A 30 -10.05 10.73 1.66
C ALA A 30 -10.29 12.21 2.05
N SER A 31 -9.23 13.02 2.11
CA SER A 31 -9.34 14.45 2.39
C SER A 31 -10.13 15.21 1.32
N ILE A 32 -9.91 14.90 0.03
CA ILE A 32 -10.62 15.55 -1.08
C ILE A 32 -12.12 15.22 -1.05
N VAL A 33 -12.48 13.96 -0.80
CA VAL A 33 -13.89 13.55 -0.69
C VAL A 33 -14.56 14.24 0.51
N LEU A 34 -13.85 14.38 1.63
CA LEU A 34 -14.38 15.03 2.83
C LEU A 34 -14.56 16.54 2.64
N LEU A 35 -13.59 17.21 1.98
CA LEU A 35 -13.68 18.63 1.62
C LEU A 35 -14.81 18.89 0.61
N ALA A 36 -14.90 18.10 -0.46
CA ALA A 36 -15.95 18.26 -1.47
C ALA A 36 -17.35 18.02 -0.89
N GLY A 37 -17.50 17.01 -0.02
CA GLY A 37 -18.73 16.77 0.71
C GLY A 37 -19.10 17.96 1.60
N MET A 38 -18.17 18.45 2.41
CA MET A 38 -18.42 19.58 3.32
C MET A 38 -18.81 20.85 2.58
N GLN A 39 -18.20 21.09 1.41
CA GLN A 39 -18.50 22.26 0.57
C GLN A 39 -19.89 22.18 -0.06
N ALA A 40 -20.32 21.00 -0.51
CA ALA A 40 -21.68 20.78 -1.01
C ALA A 40 -22.74 20.96 0.10
N PHE A 41 -22.44 20.52 1.32
CA PHE A 41 -23.34 20.69 2.46
C PHE A 41 -23.55 22.15 2.86
N LEU A 42 -22.47 22.94 2.90
CA LEU A 42 -22.55 24.37 3.19
C LEU A 42 -23.33 25.14 2.11
N LEU A 43 -23.15 24.78 0.83
CA LEU A 43 -23.88 25.39 -0.27
C LEU A 43 -25.39 25.09 -0.20
N ILE A 44 -25.77 23.89 0.23
CA ILE A 44 -27.18 23.55 0.47
C ILE A 44 -27.76 24.41 1.60
N ILE A 45 -27.01 24.63 2.69
CA ILE A 45 -27.44 25.50 3.80
C ILE A 45 -27.63 26.94 3.30
N GLU A 46 -26.70 27.47 2.50
CA GLU A 46 -26.73 28.85 2.02
C GLU A 46 -27.85 29.12 1.01
N VAL A 47 -28.14 28.16 0.13
CA VAL A 47 -29.23 28.25 -0.86
C VAL A 47 -30.61 28.02 -0.24
N THR A 48 -30.67 27.45 0.97
CA THR A 48 -31.93 27.19 1.66
C THR A 48 -32.38 28.43 2.42
N ASP A 49 -33.44 29.07 1.93
CA ASP A 49 -34.05 30.25 2.57
C ASP A 49 -34.78 29.83 3.87
N PHE A 50 -34.16 30.11 5.01
CA PHE A 50 -34.63 29.73 6.35
C PHE A 50 -35.94 30.42 6.78
N SER A 51 -36.48 31.33 5.96
CA SER A 51 -37.67 32.12 6.26
C SER A 51 -39.00 31.33 6.17
N THR A 52 -39.01 30.13 5.58
CA THR A 52 -40.22 29.28 5.41
C THR A 52 -40.21 28.02 6.28
N TRP A 53 -39.73 28.15 7.51
CA TRP A 53 -39.47 27.06 8.44
C TRP A 53 -40.77 26.34 8.90
N THR A 54 -41.15 25.27 8.21
CA THR A 54 -42.25 24.37 8.60
C THR A 54 -41.71 23.09 9.26
N TRP A 55 -42.55 22.37 10.02
CA TRP A 55 -42.18 21.10 10.67
C TRP A 55 -41.66 20.04 9.67
N THR A 56 -42.18 20.03 8.44
CA THR A 56 -41.71 19.16 7.35
C THR A 56 -40.25 19.43 6.94
N TRP A 57 -39.79 20.67 7.03
CA TRP A 57 -38.38 21.03 6.78
C TRP A 57 -37.44 20.45 7.85
N HIS A 58 -37.87 20.36 9.10
CA HIS A 58 -37.09 19.72 10.17
C HIS A 58 -36.82 18.25 9.90
N TRP A 59 -37.84 17.51 9.45
CA TRP A 59 -37.68 16.10 9.10
C TRP A 59 -36.74 15.92 7.91
N ASN A 60 -36.92 16.72 6.84
CA ASN A 60 -36.07 16.68 5.67
C ASN A 60 -34.62 17.07 5.99
N PHE A 61 -34.40 18.08 6.82
CA PHE A 61 -33.07 18.49 7.27
C PHE A 61 -32.36 17.39 8.05
N TRP A 62 -33.05 16.73 8.97
CA TRP A 62 -32.51 15.60 9.73
C TRP A 62 -32.20 14.41 8.81
N VAL A 63 -33.08 14.08 7.87
CA VAL A 63 -32.87 12.99 6.92
C VAL A 63 -31.67 13.29 6.01
N ILE A 64 -31.55 14.51 5.48
CA ILE A 64 -30.42 14.93 4.63
C ILE A 64 -29.11 14.94 5.43
N SER A 65 -29.12 15.43 6.66
CA SER A 65 -27.95 15.44 7.54
C SER A 65 -27.51 14.02 7.91
N CYS A 66 -28.45 13.12 8.19
CA CYS A 66 -28.16 11.70 8.43
C CYS A 66 -27.62 11.00 7.18
N LEU A 67 -28.20 11.25 6.00
CA LEU A 67 -27.71 10.71 4.74
C LEU A 67 -26.31 11.24 4.41
N PHE A 68 -26.04 12.51 4.69
CA PHE A 68 -24.73 13.12 4.50
C PHE A 68 -23.69 12.53 5.46
N LEU A 69 -24.04 12.39 6.74
CA LEU A 69 -23.18 11.70 7.71
C LEU A 69 -22.92 10.26 7.27
N LEU A 70 -23.92 9.51 6.79
CA LEU A 70 -23.71 8.17 6.26
C LEU A 70 -22.80 8.18 5.02
N LEU A 71 -22.97 9.13 4.09
CA LEU A 71 -22.15 9.25 2.89
C LEU A 71 -20.68 9.58 3.21
N VAL A 72 -20.42 10.34 4.27
CA VAL A 72 -19.06 10.71 4.71
C VAL A 72 -18.43 9.62 5.60
N TRP A 73 -19.21 9.04 6.51
CA TRP A 73 -18.71 8.05 7.48
C TRP A 73 -18.63 6.63 6.90
N ALA A 74 -19.52 6.23 5.99
CA ALA A 74 -19.47 4.92 5.35
C ALA A 74 -18.14 4.66 4.60
N PRO A 75 -17.59 5.59 3.79
CA PRO A 75 -16.29 5.39 3.17
C PRO A 75 -15.16 5.32 4.19
N LEU A 76 -15.19 6.11 5.28
CA LEU A 76 -14.20 6.02 6.36
C LEU A 76 -14.26 4.65 7.07
N PHE A 77 -15.46 4.14 7.34
CA PHE A 77 -15.67 2.81 7.92
C PHE A 77 -15.35 1.67 6.96
N ALA A 78 -15.47 1.87 5.64
CA ALA A 78 -15.06 0.90 4.63
C ALA A 78 -13.54 0.92 4.36
N LEU A 79 -12.89 2.07 4.50
CA LEU A 79 -11.45 2.25 4.33
C LEU A 79 -10.63 1.55 5.42
N VAL A 80 -11.14 1.48 6.66
CA VAL A 80 -10.46 0.78 7.78
C VAL A 80 -10.32 -0.75 7.56
N PRO A 81 -11.36 -1.51 7.19
CA PRO A 81 -11.22 -2.92 6.84
C PRO A 81 -10.45 -3.11 5.54
N LEU A 82 -10.55 -2.20 4.56
CA LEU A 82 -9.71 -2.21 3.37
C LEU A 82 -8.22 -2.10 3.75
N ARG A 83 -7.88 -1.24 4.73
CA ARG A 83 -6.54 -1.14 5.32
C ARG A 83 -6.09 -2.43 6.00
N LYS A 84 -7.01 -3.16 6.67
CA LYS A 84 -6.72 -4.48 7.24
C LYS A 84 -6.53 -5.55 6.16
N MET A 85 -7.25 -5.49 5.05
CA MET A 85 -7.08 -6.39 3.90
C MET A 85 -5.76 -6.14 3.15
N ILE A 86 -5.38 -4.88 2.96
CA ILE A 86 -4.08 -4.51 2.34
C ILE A 86 -2.92 -4.99 3.21
N ARG A 87 -3.05 -4.99 4.54
CA ARG A 87 -2.06 -5.57 5.47
C ARG A 87 -1.94 -7.10 5.40
N ARG A 88 -2.82 -7.82 4.69
CA ARG A 88 -2.71 -9.27 4.45
C ARG A 88 -1.89 -9.62 3.23
N LEU A 89 -1.35 -8.64 2.51
CA LEU A 89 -0.41 -8.92 1.45
C LEU A 89 0.83 -9.62 2.05
N PRO A 90 1.35 -10.66 1.39
CA PRO A 90 2.42 -11.45 1.96
C PRO A 90 3.71 -10.61 2.07
N ALA A 91 4.30 -10.60 3.26
CA ALA A 91 5.66 -10.10 3.45
C ALA A 91 6.64 -10.86 2.53
N VAL A 92 7.65 -10.13 2.04
CA VAL A 92 8.71 -10.71 1.23
C VAL A 92 9.89 -10.97 2.15
N THR A 93 10.26 -12.24 2.30
CA THR A 93 11.43 -12.67 3.07
C THR A 93 12.53 -13.06 2.10
N ILE A 94 13.69 -12.45 2.24
CA ILE A 94 14.88 -12.72 1.43
C ILE A 94 15.89 -13.41 2.32
N SER A 95 16.16 -14.69 2.06
CA SER A 95 17.03 -15.54 2.87
C SER A 95 18.28 -15.96 2.09
N ARG A 96 19.23 -16.61 2.75
CA ARG A 96 20.39 -17.23 2.10
C ARG A 96 20.05 -18.30 1.05
N HIS A 97 18.87 -18.91 1.15
CA HIS A 97 18.45 -19.97 0.23
C HIS A 97 17.65 -19.43 -0.95
N GLY A 98 17.05 -18.24 -0.82
CA GLY A 98 16.23 -17.65 -1.85
C GLY A 98 15.25 -16.60 -1.32
N VAL A 99 14.28 -16.28 -2.16
CA VAL A 99 13.26 -15.26 -1.88
C VAL A 99 11.89 -15.93 -1.73
N GLN A 100 11.20 -15.62 -0.64
CA GLN A 100 9.85 -16.07 -0.34
C GLN A 100 8.88 -14.89 -0.31
N LYS A 101 7.76 -15.00 -1.03
CA LYS A 101 6.64 -14.08 -0.99
C LYS A 101 5.37 -14.89 -0.70
N GLY A 102 4.96 -14.92 0.56
CA GLY A 102 3.79 -15.68 1.01
C GLY A 102 4.01 -17.18 0.84
N ARG A 103 3.15 -17.82 0.02
CA ARG A 103 3.26 -19.27 -0.29
C ARG A 103 4.27 -19.59 -1.40
N ARG A 104 4.78 -18.59 -2.11
CA ARG A 104 5.74 -18.79 -3.21
C ARG A 104 7.15 -18.61 -2.68
N SER A 105 8.02 -19.57 -2.97
CA SER A 105 9.46 -19.46 -2.74
C SER A 105 10.21 -19.71 -4.04
N VAL A 106 11.33 -19.02 -4.20
CA VAL A 106 12.24 -19.11 -5.33
C VAL A 106 13.64 -19.22 -4.77
N SER A 107 14.37 -20.30 -5.10
CA SER A 107 15.78 -20.42 -4.69
C SER A 107 16.68 -19.50 -5.52
N TRP A 108 17.82 -19.09 -4.96
CA TRP A 108 18.78 -18.28 -5.72
C TRP A 108 19.30 -18.99 -6.98
N SER A 109 19.41 -20.32 -6.94
CA SER A 109 19.78 -21.13 -8.11
C SER A 109 18.77 -21.05 -9.26
N GLN A 110 17.51 -20.72 -8.99
CA GLN A 110 16.47 -20.54 -10.00
C GLN A 110 16.41 -19.11 -10.56
N VAL A 111 17.12 -18.15 -9.94
CA VAL A 111 17.11 -16.76 -10.37
C VAL A 111 18.15 -16.54 -11.46
N ARG A 112 17.67 -16.30 -12.69
CA ARG A 112 18.52 -15.96 -13.82
C ARG A 112 18.96 -14.51 -13.81
N ARG A 113 18.01 -13.61 -13.55
CA ARG A 113 18.22 -12.16 -13.64
C ARG A 113 17.26 -11.41 -12.71
N ILE A 114 17.71 -10.26 -12.24
CA ILE A 114 16.87 -9.27 -11.56
C ILE A 114 16.63 -8.12 -12.53
N ASP A 115 15.36 -7.82 -12.78
CA ASP A 115 14.94 -6.69 -13.61
C ASP A 115 14.24 -5.65 -12.73
N HIS A 116 14.56 -4.37 -12.93
CA HIS A 116 13.83 -3.26 -12.33
C HIS A 116 13.56 -2.17 -13.37
N ARG A 117 12.51 -1.38 -13.11
CA ARG A 117 12.24 -0.12 -13.82
C ARG A 117 12.21 0.99 -12.78
N LEU A 118 12.65 2.19 -13.15
CA LEU A 118 12.55 3.37 -12.29
C LEU A 118 11.11 3.56 -11.79
N GLY A 119 10.93 3.62 -10.47
CA GLY A 119 9.61 3.72 -9.82
C GLY A 119 8.72 2.47 -9.93
N GLY A 120 9.21 1.39 -10.54
CA GLY A 120 8.48 0.15 -10.79
C GLY A 120 8.79 -0.95 -9.77
N PRO A 121 8.09 -2.10 -9.88
CA PRO A 121 8.38 -3.27 -9.06
C PRO A 121 9.71 -3.92 -9.47
N VAL A 122 10.37 -4.57 -8.51
CA VAL A 122 11.54 -5.42 -8.77
C VAL A 122 11.05 -6.81 -9.17
N ARG A 123 11.61 -7.38 -10.25
CA ARG A 123 11.22 -8.69 -10.78
C ARG A 123 12.41 -9.64 -10.77
N LEU A 124 12.27 -10.76 -10.09
CA LEU A 124 13.19 -11.88 -10.15
C LEU A 124 12.74 -12.80 -11.28
N ARG A 125 13.50 -12.84 -12.38
CA ARG A 125 13.25 -13.77 -13.48
C ARG A 125 13.78 -15.16 -13.13
N THR A 126 12.88 -16.14 -13.22
CA THR A 126 13.18 -17.56 -13.01
C THR A 126 12.72 -18.37 -14.21
N ASP A 127 13.12 -19.63 -14.24
CA ASP A 127 12.80 -20.58 -15.32
C ASP A 127 11.32 -20.95 -15.38
N ARG A 128 10.62 -20.85 -14.25
CA ARG A 128 9.20 -21.23 -14.14
C ARG A 128 8.29 -20.01 -14.14
N TRP A 129 8.48 -19.12 -13.16
CA TRP A 129 7.58 -18.00 -12.93
C TRP A 129 8.34 -16.79 -12.39
N PRO A 130 8.17 -15.59 -12.98
CA PRO A 130 8.79 -14.40 -12.44
C PRO A 130 8.19 -14.05 -11.06
N LEU A 131 9.04 -13.85 -10.06
CA LEU A 131 8.62 -13.37 -8.74
C LEU A 131 8.70 -11.85 -8.72
N ARG A 132 7.58 -11.19 -8.44
CA ARG A 132 7.47 -9.74 -8.41
C ARG A 132 7.46 -9.23 -6.97
N ILE A 133 8.40 -8.36 -6.63
CA ILE A 133 8.44 -7.58 -5.40
C ILE A 133 7.91 -6.19 -5.73
N ASP A 134 6.76 -5.85 -5.18
CA ASP A 134 6.13 -4.56 -5.44
C ASP A 134 6.92 -3.42 -4.79
N ALA A 135 6.91 -2.24 -5.43
CA ALA A 135 7.59 -1.06 -4.91
C ALA A 135 7.09 -0.64 -3.52
N GLU A 136 5.92 -1.13 -3.11
CA GLU A 136 5.35 -0.91 -1.77
C GLU A 136 6.15 -1.59 -0.65
N HIS A 137 7.02 -2.55 -0.96
CA HIS A 137 7.86 -3.22 0.04
C HIS A 137 9.16 -2.47 0.37
N THR A 138 9.50 -1.41 -0.38
CA THR A 138 10.75 -0.66 -0.17
C THR A 138 10.58 0.82 -0.48
N ALA A 139 11.33 1.68 0.22
CA ALA A 139 11.39 3.10 -0.10
C ALA A 139 12.09 3.35 -1.44
N ASP A 140 13.04 2.48 -1.78
CA ASP A 140 13.87 2.58 -2.97
C ASP A 140 13.94 1.20 -3.67
N PRO A 141 13.12 0.98 -4.71
CA PRO A 141 13.16 -0.23 -5.53
C PRO A 141 14.47 -0.40 -6.29
N HIS A 142 15.16 0.69 -6.62
CA HIS A 142 16.42 0.64 -7.34
C HIS A 142 17.54 0.12 -6.43
N ALA A 143 17.66 0.69 -5.24
CA ALA A 143 18.63 0.22 -4.25
C ALA A 143 18.37 -1.24 -3.83
N LEU A 144 17.10 -1.64 -3.73
CA LEU A 144 16.74 -3.04 -3.48
C LEU A 144 17.18 -3.97 -4.61
N ALA A 145 16.94 -3.59 -5.87
CA ALA A 145 17.35 -4.39 -7.02
C ALA A 145 18.88 -4.57 -7.07
N TRP A 146 19.63 -3.50 -6.80
CA TRP A 146 21.09 -3.55 -6.75
C TRP A 146 21.60 -4.47 -5.63
N TRP A 147 21.07 -4.32 -4.42
CA TRP A 147 21.44 -5.18 -3.30
C TRP A 147 21.10 -6.66 -3.55
N LEU A 148 19.91 -6.96 -4.11
CA LEU A 148 19.53 -8.32 -4.49
C LEU A 148 20.49 -8.93 -5.52
N GLN A 149 21.04 -8.10 -6.42
CA GLN A 149 22.00 -8.55 -7.41
C GLN A 149 23.34 -8.93 -6.77
N THR A 150 23.81 -8.15 -5.79
CA THR A 150 24.98 -8.52 -4.98
C THR A 150 24.76 -9.83 -4.22
N VAL A 151 23.57 -10.04 -3.64
CA VAL A 151 23.24 -11.30 -2.94
C VAL A 151 23.21 -12.48 -3.92
N LEU A 152 22.65 -12.30 -5.11
CA LEU A 152 22.62 -13.33 -6.16
C LEU A 152 24.02 -13.71 -6.62
N GLU A 153 24.91 -12.74 -6.81
CA GLU A 153 26.30 -12.99 -7.20
C GLU A 153 27.03 -13.79 -6.13
N ARG A 154 26.89 -13.43 -4.86
CA ARG A 154 27.47 -14.20 -3.74
C ARG A 154 26.92 -15.62 -3.65
N ALA A 155 25.64 -15.81 -3.93
CA ALA A 155 24.99 -17.13 -3.91
C ALA A 155 25.45 -18.04 -5.07
N ARG A 156 25.99 -17.48 -6.17
CA ARG A 156 26.51 -18.25 -7.30
C ARG A 156 27.98 -18.69 -7.13
N VAL A 157 28.72 -18.01 -6.27
CA VAL A 157 30.15 -18.30 -6.01
C VAL A 157 30.33 -19.40 -4.96
N ARG A 158 29.25 -19.79 -4.26
CA ARG A 158 29.23 -20.92 -3.32
C ARG A 158 28.66 -22.17 -3.97
#